data_AF-A0A350YAD3-F1
#
_entry.id   AF-A0A350YAD3-F1
#
_cell.length_a   1.000
_cell.length_b   1.000
_cell.length_c   1.000
_cell.angle_alpha   90.00
_cell.angle_beta   90.00
_cell.angle_gamma   90.00
#
_symmetry.space_group_name_H-M   'P 1'
#
loop_
_entity.id
_entity.type
_entity.pdbx_description
1 polymer ?
#
loop_
_entity_poly.entity_id
_entity_poly.type
_entity_poly.pdbx_seq_one_letter_code
_entity_poly.pdbx_strand_id
1 'polypeptide(L)'
;GLWQGSYQNQEQLWLRWWDKEGNLLLIGSETAEVERHRAEQERLRAEEERLRAEQMEIALTEERQRVQQLTEMLRSLGVEPDNLG
;
A
#
# COMPACT_ATOMS: atom_id res chain seq x y z
N GLY A 1 -31.64 20.41 4.89
CA GLY A 1 -33.07 20.07 4.93
C GLY A 1 -33.26 18.69 5.51
N LEU A 2 -34.43 18.12 5.29
CA LEU A 2 -34.86 16.88 5.94
C LEU A 2 -34.18 15.67 5.28
N TRP A 3 -33.41 14.93 6.06
CA TRP A 3 -32.80 13.66 5.69
C TRP A 3 -33.42 12.56 6.53
N GLN A 4 -33.86 11.48 5.89
CA GLN A 4 -34.38 10.32 6.59
C GLN A 4 -33.27 9.29 6.78
N GLY A 5 -33.00 8.93 8.04
CA GLY A 5 -32.02 7.91 8.36
C GLY A 5 -31.76 7.77 9.86
N SER A 6 -30.75 6.99 10.21
CA SER A 6 -30.41 6.68 11.59
C SER A 6 -29.31 7.59 12.13
N TYR A 7 -29.56 8.25 13.26
CA TYR A 7 -28.54 9.02 13.98
C TYR A 7 -28.72 8.78 15.49
N GLN A 8 -27.61 8.52 16.20
CA GLN A 8 -27.62 8.12 17.63
C GLN A 8 -28.61 6.98 17.95
N ASN A 9 -28.63 5.92 17.12
CA ASN A 9 -29.56 4.78 17.24
C ASN A 9 -31.05 5.14 17.14
N GLN A 10 -31.40 6.27 16.53
CA GLN A 10 -32.78 6.64 16.26
C GLN A 10 -33.00 6.86 14.76
N GLU A 11 -33.91 6.09 14.17
CA GLU A 11 -34.37 6.28 12.79
C GLU A 11 -35.49 7.31 12.74
N GLN A 12 -35.19 8.50 12.20
CA GLN A 12 -36.11 9.62 12.13
C GLN A 12 -35.81 10.52 10.92
N LEU A 13 -36.65 11.53 10.73
CA LEU A 13 -36.35 12.67 9.87
C LEU A 13 -35.48 13.67 10.62
N TRP A 14 -34.22 13.79 10.20
CA TRP A 14 -33.25 14.70 10.80
C TRP A 14 -33.05 15.94 9.94
N LEU A 15 -32.75 17.06 10.59
CA LEU A 15 -32.25 18.25 9.90
C LEU A 15 -30.76 18.06 9.60
N ARG A 16 -30.38 18.03 8.32
CA ARG A 16 -28.98 18.06 7.87
C ARG A 16 -28.69 19.30 7.04
N TRP A 17 -27.42 19.67 6.99
CA TRP A 17 -26.94 20.80 6.23
C TRP A 17 -26.40 20.31 4.88
N TRP A 18 -26.62 21.11 3.83
CA TRP A 18 -26.08 20.86 2.49
C TRP A 18 -25.08 21.95 2.15
N ASP A 19 -24.09 21.61 1.33
CA ASP A 19 -23.26 22.61 0.69
C ASP A 19 -24.02 23.30 -0.47
N LYS A 20 -23.31 24.21 -1.16
CA LYS A 20 -23.87 25.01 -2.26
C LYS A 20 -24.16 24.19 -3.52
N GLU A 21 -23.61 22.98 -3.60
CA GLU A 21 -23.71 22.04 -4.72
C GLU A 21 -24.78 20.96 -4.46
N GLY A 22 -25.39 20.96 -3.27
CA GLY A 22 -26.42 20.01 -2.87
C GLY A 22 -25.87 18.75 -2.21
N ASN A 23 -24.57 18.69 -1.89
CA ASN A 23 -23.99 17.57 -1.19
C ASN A 23 -24.28 17.66 0.31
N LEU A 24 -24.57 16.52 0.93
CA LEU A 24 -24.81 16.42 2.36
C LEU A 24 -23.50 16.69 3.12
N LEU A 25 -23.50 17.66 4.03
CA LEU A 25 -22.34 17.89 4.88
C LEU A 25 -22.19 16.73 5.85
N LEU A 26 -21.05 16.05 5.77
CA LEU A 26 -20.68 15.01 6.70
C LEU A 26 -20.54 15.60 8.10
N ILE A 27 -21.10 14.91 9.10
CA ILE A 27 -20.84 15.25 10.50
C ILE A 27 -19.43 14.79 10.91
N GLY A 28 -18.86 15.37 11.97
CA GLY A 28 -17.46 15.12 12.35
C GLY A 28 -17.10 13.63 12.51
N SER A 29 -18.05 12.78 12.93
CA SER A 29 -17.86 11.33 13.00
C SER A 29 -17.75 10.67 11.63
N GLU A 30 -18.59 11.07 10.66
CA GLU A 30 -18.54 10.55 9.28
C GLU A 30 -17.23 10.97 8.59
N THR A 31 -16.80 12.22 8.77
CA THR A 31 -15.50 12.68 8.27
C THR A 31 -14.35 11.89 8.89
N ALA A 32 -14.39 11.63 10.21
CA ALA A 32 -13.37 10.83 10.89
C ALA A 32 -13.33 9.36 10.43
N GLU A 33 -14.46 8.79 10.01
CA GLU A 33 -14.50 7.44 9.42
C GLU A 33 -13.92 7.40 8.00
N VAL A 34 -14.23 8.41 7.18
CA VAL A 34 -13.65 8.55 5.84
C VAL A 34 -12.13 8.72 5.92
N GLU A 35 -11.65 9.60 6.80
CA GLU A 35 -10.21 9.81 6.98
C GLU A 35 -9.51 8.57 7.55
N ARG A 36 -10.15 7.81 8.45
CA ARG A 36 -9.63 6.52 8.92
C ARG A 36 -9.51 5.50 7.78
N HIS A 37 -10.54 5.37 6.94
CA HIS A 37 -10.48 4.46 5.79
C HIS A 37 -9.40 4.86 4.79
N ARG A 38 -9.22 6.17 4.54
CA ARG A 38 -8.15 6.67 3.68
C ARG A 38 -6.77 6.35 4.25
N ALA A 39 -6.55 6.64 5.53
CA ALA A 39 -5.30 6.34 6.21
C ALA A 39 -4.99 4.83 6.22
N GLU A 40 -5.99 3.99 6.43
CA GLU A 40 -5.83 2.53 6.37
C GLU A 40 -5.50 2.06 4.95
N GLN A 41 -6.17 2.60 3.93
CA GLN A 41 -5.88 2.27 2.54
C GLN A 41 -4.47 2.69 2.13
N GLU A 42 -4.02 3.89 2.53
CA GLU A 42 -2.65 4.34 2.30
C GLU A 42 -1.63 3.46 3.01
N ARG A 43 -1.89 3.07 4.26
CA ARG A 43 -1.03 2.15 5.00
C ARG A 43 -0.89 0.81 4.29
N LEU A 44 -2.00 0.24 3.80
CA LEU A 44 -1.99 -1.02 3.07
C LEU A 44 -1.18 -0.92 1.76
N ARG A 45 -1.31 0.19 1.03
CA ARG A 45 -0.51 0.43 -0.19
C ARG A 45 0.98 0.55 0.13
N ALA A 46 1.33 1.28 1.18
CA ALA A 46 2.72 1.41 1.61
C ALA A 46 3.32 0.07 2.05
N GLU A 47 2.53 -0.76 2.73
CA GLU A 47 2.96 -2.10 3.14
C GLU A 47 3.17 -3.04 1.94
N GLU A 48 2.27 -3.00 0.96
CA GLU A 48 2.43 -3.77 -0.29
C GLU A 48 3.69 -3.35 -1.06
N GLU A 49 3.95 -2.05 -1.16
CA GLU A 49 5.15 -1.53 -1.82
C GLU A 49 6.43 -1.96 -1.10
N ARG A 50 6.44 -1.91 0.24
CA ARG A 50 7.57 -2.39 1.05
C ARG A 50 7.83 -3.88 0.82
N LEU A 51 6.78 -4.70 0.81
CA LEU A 51 6.91 -6.14 0.58
C LEU A 51 7.49 -6.43 -0.81
N ARG A 52 7.04 -5.70 -1.84
CA ARG A 52 7.58 -5.85 -3.20
C ARG A 52 9.05 -5.44 -3.27
N ALA A 53 9.44 -4.35 -2.61
CA ALA A 53 10.83 -3.91 -2.55
C ALA A 53 11.73 -4.95 -1.86
N GLU A 54 11.27 -5.51 -0.74
CA GLU A 54 11.98 -6.57 -0.02
C GLU A 54 12.15 -7.84 -0.87
N GLN A 55 11.10 -8.25 -1.59
CA GLN A 55 11.18 -9.39 -2.51
C GLN A 55 12.20 -9.17 -3.64
N MET A 56 12.26 -7.96 -4.20
CA MET A 56 13.26 -7.61 -5.22
C MET A 56 14.68 -7.62 -4.67
N GLU A 57 14.87 -7.14 -3.44
CA GLU A 57 16.18 -7.15 -2.78
C GLU A 57 16.67 -8.58 -2.51
N ILE A 58 15.77 -9.46 -2.06
CA ILE A 58 16.06 -10.89 -1.89
C ILE A 58 16.46 -11.51 -3.23
N ALA A 59 15.66 -11.32 -4.28
CA ALA A 59 15.95 -11.89 -5.60
C ALA A 59 17.30 -11.38 -6.17
N LEU A 60 17.61 -10.10 -6.00
CA LEU A 60 18.89 -9.53 -6.43
C LEU A 60 20.06 -10.13 -5.65
N THR A 61 19.88 -10.35 -4.34
CA THR A 61 20.90 -10.94 -3.48
C THR A 61 21.16 -12.40 -3.84
N GLU A 62 20.10 -13.18 -4.07
CA GLU A 62 20.21 -14.57 -4.53
C GLU A 62 20.93 -14.66 -5.87
N GLU A 63 20.59 -13.79 -6.83
CA GLU A 63 21.24 -13.79 -8.14
C GLU A 63 22.73 -13.44 -8.03
N ARG A 64 23.07 -12.43 -7.23
CA ARG A 64 24.47 -12.10 -6.94
C ARG A 64 25.22 -13.26 -6.31
N GLN A 65 24.60 -13.97 -5.36
CA GLN A 65 25.20 -15.15 -4.75
C GLN A 65 25.42 -16.26 -5.78
N ARG A 66 24.45 -16.54 -6.64
CA ARG A 66 24.60 -17.55 -7.70
C ARG A 66 25.73 -17.21 -8.66
N VAL A 67 25.78 -15.97 -9.13
CA VAL A 67 26.87 -15.48 -9.98
C VAL A 67 28.21 -15.65 -9.27
N GLN A 68 28.33 -15.25 -8.00
CA GLN A 68 29.56 -15.43 -7.23
C GLN A 68 29.96 -16.90 -7.08
N GLN A 69 29.02 -17.80 -6.79
CA GLN A 69 29.28 -19.25 -6.69
C GLN A 69 29.75 -19.83 -8.02
N LEU A 70 29.12 -19.44 -9.13
CA LEU A 70 29.52 -19.88 -10.47
C LEU A 70 30.91 -19.36 -10.83
N THR A 71 31.19 -18.08 -10.59
CA THR A 71 32.50 -17.46 -10.78
C THR A 71 33.59 -18.19 -10.00
N GLU A 72 33.34 -18.51 -8.73
CA GLU A 72 34.30 -19.24 -7.89
C GLU A 72 34.51 -20.68 -8.38
N MET A 73 33.43 -21.35 -8.81
CA MET A 73 33.53 -22.69 -9.39
C MET A 73 34.34 -22.69 -10.70
N LEU A 74 34.13 -21.71 -11.58
CA LEU A 74 34.93 -21.55 -12.80
C LEU A 74 36.40 -21.32 -12.49
N ARG A 75 36.70 -20.45 -11.51
CA ARG A 75 38.07 -20.21 -11.04
C ARG A 75 38.71 -21.48 -10.49
N SER A 76 37.98 -22.31 -9.74
CA SER A 76 38.49 -23.59 -9.22
C SER A 76 38.85 -24.61 -10.31
N LEU A 77 38.18 -24.51 -11.47
CA LEU A 77 38.47 -25.31 -12.67
C LEU A 77 39.60 -24.71 -13.53
N GLY A 78 40.23 -23.62 -13.07
CA GLY A 78 41.33 -22.94 -13.76
C GLY A 78 40.89 -22.04 -14.91
N VAL A 79 39.60 -21.71 -15.01
CA VAL A 79 39.05 -20.80 -16.02
C VAL A 79 38.86 -19.42 -15.39
N GLU A 80 39.54 -18.41 -15.95
CA GLU A 80 39.37 -17.00 -15.56
C GLU A 80 38.10 -16.43 -16.25
N PRO A 81 37.04 -16.08 -15.50
CA PRO A 81 35.76 -15.65 -16.09
C PRO A 81 35.82 -14.26 -16.75
N ASP A 82 36.81 -13.43 -16.43
CA ASP A 82 36.99 -12.08 -17.01
C ASP A 82 37.55 -12.09 -18.45
N ASN A 83 37.96 -13.26 -18.96
CA ASN A 83 38.53 -13.40 -20.32
C ASN A 83 37.50 -13.78 -21.40
N LEU A 84 36.20 -13.82 -21.09
CA LEU A 84 35.12 -14.15 -22.04
C LEU A 84 34.48 -12.90 -22.68
N GLY A 85 35.29 -11.89 -22.99
CA GLY A 85 34.88 -10.65 -23.68
C GLY A 85 35.07 -10.69 -25.20
#